data_AF-A0A6N2MN99-F1
#
_entry.id   AF-A0A6N2MN99-F1
#
_cell.length_a   1.000
_cell.length_b   1.000
_cell.length_c   1.000
_cell.angle_alpha   90.00
_cell.angle_beta   90.00
_cell.angle_gamma   90.00
#
_symmetry.space_group_name_H-M   'P 1'
#
loop_
_entity.id
_entity.type
_entity.pdbx_description
1 polymer ?
#
loop_
_entity_poly.entity_id
_entity_poly.type
_entity_poly.pdbx_seq_one_letter_code
_entity_poly.pdbx_strand_id
1 'polypeptide(L)' 'MVGPRRPQFVLFGSSIVKQSFGNGGWGAILADTYARKADIMLRGYGGWNSRNALQIIDQVFPKAMIQ' A
#
# COMPACT_ATOMS: atom_id res chain seq x y z
N MET A 1 5.92 -10.64 -18.87
CA MET A 1 6.33 -9.59 -17.92
C MET A 1 6.41 -10.26 -16.56
N VAL A 2 7.61 -10.49 -16.03
CA VAL A 2 7.77 -11.16 -14.72
C VAL A 2 7.24 -10.19 -13.66
N GLY A 3 6.37 -10.65 -12.78
CA GLY A 3 5.84 -9.86 -11.68
C GLY A 3 6.95 -9.27 -10.79
N PRO A 4 6.60 -8.37 -9.86
CA PRO A 4 7.58 -7.74 -8.98
C PRO A 4 8.46 -8.80 -8.31
N ARG A 5 9.78 -8.65 -8.43
CA ARG A 5 10.77 -9.63 -7.92
C ARG A 5 10.75 -9.77 -6.39
N ARG A 6 10.10 -8.84 -5.69
CA ARG A 6 10.06 -8.76 -4.22
C ARG A 6 8.60 -8.73 -3.75
N PRO A 7 8.31 -9.28 -2.56
CA PRO A 7 7.00 -9.15 -1.93
C PRO A 7 6.57 -7.68 -1.85
N GLN A 8 5.27 -7.43 -2.00
CA GLN A 8 4.69 -6.09 -1.90
C GLN A 8 3.83 -5.97 -0.65
N PHE A 9 4.04 -4.91 0.13
CA PHE A 9 3.16 -4.56 1.25
C PHE A 9 2.37 -3.32 0.87
N VAL A 10 1.06 -3.49 0.70
CA VAL A 10 0.16 -2.38 0.37
C VAL A 10 -0.38 -1.76 1.65
N LEU A 11 -0.02 -0.51 1.90
CA LEU A 11 -0.58 0.29 2.98
C LEU A 11 -1.91 0.87 2.50
N PHE A 12 -3.01 0.19 2.80
CA PHE A 12 -4.36 0.58 2.36
C PHE A 12 -5.16 1.18 3.52
N GLY A 13 -5.62 2.42 3.38
CA GLY A 13 -6.40 3.09 4.41
C GLY A 13 -6.73 4.53 4.09
N SER A 14 -7.00 5.35 5.12
CA SER A 14 -7.49 6.71 4.96
C SER A 14 -6.40 7.78 5.22
N SER A 15 -6.72 8.83 5.99
CA SER A 15 -5.83 9.98 6.23
C SER A 15 -4.55 9.62 6.97
N ILE A 16 -4.59 8.71 7.94
CA ILE A 16 -3.41 8.26 8.70
C ILE A 16 -2.41 7.56 7.78
N VAL A 17 -2.92 6.68 6.90
CA VAL A 17 -2.10 6.00 5.91
C VAL A 17 -1.57 6.99 4.87
N LYS A 18 -2.40 7.91 4.38
CA LYS A 18 -1.97 8.97 3.44
C LYS A 18 -0.80 9.80 3.97
N GLN A 19 -0.83 10.14 5.26
CA GLN A 19 0.19 10.97 5.91
C GLN A 19 1.42 10.18 6.39
N SER A 20 1.40 8.84 6.26
CA SER A 20 2.45 7.96 6.80
C SER A 20 3.84 8.18 6.20
N PHE A 21 3.94 8.74 5.00
CA PHE A 21 5.19 9.08 4.32
C PHE A 21 5.64 10.53 4.53
N GLY A 22 4.99 11.26 5.45
CA GLY A 22 5.53 12.54 5.91
C GLY A 22 6.93 12.39 6.51
N ASN A 23 7.64 13.50 6.71
CA ASN A 23 8.97 13.48 7.30
C ASN A 23 8.94 12.80 8.69
N GLY A 24 9.78 11.76 8.88
CA GLY A 24 9.77 10.93 10.09
C GLY A 24 8.53 10.05 10.27
N GLY A 25 7.67 9.94 9.25
CA GLY A 25 6.44 9.16 9.30
C GLY A 25 6.69 7.66 9.29
N TRP A 26 5.79 6.91 9.91
CA TRP A 26 5.92 5.46 10.08
C TRP A 26 5.98 4.68 8.75
N GLY A 27 5.35 5.18 7.69
CA GLY A 27 5.38 4.58 6.35
C GLY A 27 6.76 4.72 5.70
N ALA A 28 7.41 5.86 5.90
CA ALA A 28 8.79 6.09 5.46
C ALA A 28 9.77 5.21 6.25
N ILE A 29 9.60 5.12 7.57
CA ILE A 29 10.41 4.24 8.44
C ILE A 29 10.25 2.77 8.03
N LEU A 30 9.02 2.34 7.71
CA LEU A 30 8.76 0.99 7.22
C LEU A 30 9.47 0.71 5.89
N ALA A 31 9.42 1.67 4.95
CA ALA A 31 10.10 1.55 3.66
C ALA A 31 11.63 1.44 3.81
N ASP A 32 12.22 2.21 4.71
CA ASP A 32 13.65 2.13 5.04
C ASP A 32 14.00 0.78 5.69
N THR A 33 13.21 0.35 6.67
CA THR A 33 13.41 -0.93 7.39
C THR A 33 13.37 -2.14 6.45
N TYR A 34 12.48 -2.12 5.46
CA TYR A 34 12.32 -3.17 4.46
C TYR A 34 13.07 -2.90 3.16
N ALA A 35 14.00 -1.94 3.16
CA ALA A 35 14.81 -1.64 2.00
C ALA A 35 15.47 -2.91 1.44
N ARG A 36 15.24 -3.15 0.14
CA ARG A 36 15.70 -4.33 -0.61
C ARG A 36 15.08 -5.68 -0.21
N LYS A 37 14.10 -5.70 0.70
CA LYS A 37 13.38 -6.91 1.14
C LYS A 37 11.95 -6.96 0.60
N ALA A 38 11.23 -5.85 0.64
CA ALA A 38 9.86 -5.72 0.16
C ALA A 38 9.61 -4.32 -0.40
N ASP A 39 8.68 -4.20 -1.32
CA ASP A 39 8.22 -2.91 -1.83
C ASP A 39 7.03 -2.43 -0.99
N ILE A 40 7.13 -1.22 -0.40
CA ILE A 40 6.04 -0.62 0.37
C ILE A 40 5.21 0.28 -0.55
N MET A 41 3.95 -0.07 -0.78
CA MET A 41 3.05 0.65 -1.67
C MET A 41 2.02 1.47 -0.90
N LEU A 42 2.05 2.79 -1.06
CA LEU A 42 1.08 3.68 -0.42
C LEU A 42 -0.26 3.70 -1.18
N ARG A 43 -1.36 3.39 -0.48
CA ARG A 43 -2.75 3.48 -0.95
C ARG A 43 -3.62 4.12 0.14
N GLY A 44 -3.19 5.31 0.58
CA GLY A 44 -3.89 6.12 1.59
C GLY A 44 -4.81 7.16 0.98
N TYR A 45 -6.10 7.11 1.31
CA TYR A 45 -7.13 7.98 0.75
C TYR A 45 -7.77 8.85 1.83
N GLY A 46 -7.26 10.07 1.99
CA GLY A 46 -7.78 11.02 2.99
C GLY A 46 -9.27 11.30 2.78
N GLY A 47 -10.06 11.25 3.86
CA GLY A 47 -11.51 11.45 3.83
C GLY A 47 -12.33 10.20 3.46
N TRP A 48 -11.69 9.06 3.22
CA TRP A 48 -12.40 7.83 2.88
C TRP A 48 -12.74 7.00 4.13
N ASN A 49 -13.91 6.38 4.10
CA ASN A 49 -14.28 5.32 5.03
C ASN A 49 -14.24 3.95 4.34
N SER A 50 -14.52 2.88 5.08
CA SER A 50 -14.44 1.51 4.56
C SER A 50 -15.37 1.24 3.37
N ARG A 51 -16.52 1.93 3.25
CA ARG A 51 -17.42 1.76 2.10
C ARG A 51 -16.80 2.28 0.81
N ASN A 52 -16.10 3.42 0.87
CA ASN A 52 -15.36 3.95 -0.28
C ASN A 52 -14.20 3.01 -0.65
N ALA A 53 -13.50 2.48 0.36
CA ALA A 53 -12.39 1.55 0.16
C ALA A 53 -12.83 0.27 -0.57
N LEU A 54 -13.97 -0.31 -0.21
CA LEU A 54 -14.50 -1.52 -0.84
C LEU A 54 -14.79 -1.35 -2.34
N GLN A 55 -15.13 -0.15 -2.80
CA GLN A 55 -15.42 0.10 -4.21
C GLN A 55 -14.21 -0.07 -5.13
N ILE A 56 -12.99 0.00 -4.59
CA ILE A 56 -11.75 -0.09 -5.36
C ILE A 56 -10.88 -1.27 -4.95
N ILE A 57 -11.39 -2.19 -4.12
CA ILE A 57 -10.58 -3.25 -3.53
C ILE A 57 -9.91 -4.12 -4.61
N ASP A 58 -10.64 -4.45 -5.68
CA ASP A 58 -10.10 -5.25 -6.79
C ASP A 58 -9.11 -4.47 -7.67
N GLN A 59 -9.16 -3.14 -7.65
CA GLN A 59 -8.17 -2.29 -8.33
C GLN A 59 -6.87 -2.20 -7.52
N VAL A 60 -6.99 -2.18 -6.19
CA VAL A 60 -5.85 -2.08 -5.26
C VAL A 60 -5.18 -3.43 -5.04
N PHE A 61 -5.98 -4.49 -4.95
CA PHE A 61 -5.57 -5.88 -4.83
C PHE A 61 -6.16 -6.67 -6.00
N PRO A 62 -5.59 -6.55 -7.21
CA PRO A 62 -6.00 -7.37 -8.33
C PRO A 62 -5.89 -8.82 -7.89
N LYS A 63 -6.98 -9.58 -8.03
CA LYS A 63 -6.90 -11.04 -7.92
C LYS A 63 -5.91 -11.47 -9.00
N ALA A 64 -4.69 -11.79 -8.60
CA ALA A 64 -3.76 -12.46 -9.48
C ALA A 64 -4.51 -13.67 -10.03
N MET A 65 -4.64 -13.71 -11.36
CA MET A 65 -5.16 -14.83 -12.11
C MET A 65 -4.46 -16.07 -11.56
N ILE A 66 -5.19 -16.93 -10.85
CA ILE A 66 -4.72 -18.26 -10.52
C ILE A 66 -4.50 -18.91 -11.88
N GLN A 67 -3.24 -19.14 -12.22
CA GLN A 67 -2.83 -19.98 -13.33
C GLN A 67 -1.96 -21.09 -12.76
#